data_AF-A0A1C3H218-F1
#
_entry.id   AF-A0A1C3H218-F1
#
_cell.length_a   1.000
_cell.length_b   1.000
_cell.length_c   1.000
_cell.angle_alpha   90.00
_cell.angle_beta   90.00
_cell.angle_gamma   90.00
#
_symmetry.space_group_name_H-M   'P 1'
#
loop_
_entity.id
_entity.type
_entity.pdbx_description
1 polymer ?
#
loop_
_entity_poly.entity_id
_entity_poly.type
_entity_poly.pdbx_seq_one_letter_code
_entity_poly.pdbx_strand_id
1 'polypeptide(L)'
;MNTAETLLAQTLAANAAANYADIDRSADARAERARHHAYLARKNRIEGLPNPPADSLEARLAQHHINGDISAAQLVAITRLLPR
;
A
#
# COMPACT_ATOMS: atom_id res chain seq x y z
N MET A 1 16.21 -7.45 6.46
CA MET A 1 14.88 -6.83 6.65
C MET A 1 15.10 -5.37 7.00
N ASN A 2 14.70 -4.44 6.13
CA ASN A 2 14.86 -3.00 6.39
C ASN A 2 13.73 -2.47 7.31
N THR A 3 13.89 -1.25 7.86
CA THR A 3 12.91 -0.65 8.79
C THR A 3 11.49 -0.61 8.21
N ALA A 4 11.34 -0.38 6.90
CA ALA A 4 10.04 -0.35 6.24
C ALA A 4 9.40 -1.74 6.18
N GLU A 5 10.17 -2.79 5.88
CA GLU A 5 9.70 -4.17 5.91
C GLU A 5 9.27 -4.60 7.32
N THR A 6 10.06 -4.24 8.34
CA THR A 6 9.72 -4.52 9.74
C THR A 6 8.43 -3.83 10.16
N LEU A 7 8.27 -2.55 9.81
CA LEU A 7 7.05 -1.81 10.13
C LEU A 7 5.83 -2.38 9.39
N LEU A 8 5.97 -2.78 8.13
CA LEU A 8 4.90 -3.46 7.39
C LEU A 8 4.47 -4.74 8.11
N ALA A 9 5.41 -5.63 8.47
CA ALA A 9 5.09 -6.88 9.14
C ALA A 9 4.37 -6.66 10.49
N GLN A 10 4.85 -5.70 11.29
CA GLN A 10 4.22 -5.32 12.55
C GLN A 10 2.81 -4.76 12.35
N THR A 11 2.63 -3.90 11.34
CA THR A 11 1.33 -3.30 11.02
C THR A 11 0.32 -4.36 10.60
N LEU A 12 0.72 -5.31 9.75
CA LEU A 12 -0.15 -6.41 9.32
C LEU A 12 -0.58 -7.28 10.51
N ALA A 13 0.36 -7.63 11.39
CA ALA A 13 0.07 -8.41 12.59
C ALA A 13 -0.90 -7.68 13.54
N ALA A 14 -0.68 -6.38 13.77
CA ALA A 14 -1.54 -5.55 14.62
C ALA A 14 -2.95 -5.39 14.02
N ASN A 15 -3.06 -5.12 12.72
CA ASN A 15 -4.35 -4.97 12.04
C ASN A 15 -5.16 -6.28 12.06
N ALA A 16 -4.49 -7.43 11.87
CA ALA A 16 -5.12 -8.74 11.98
C ALA A 16 -5.62 -9.01 13.41
N ALA A 17 -4.82 -8.70 14.43
CA ALA A 17 -5.20 -8.88 15.84
C ALA A 17 -6.35 -7.96 16.27
N ALA A 18 -6.41 -6.73 15.75
CA ALA A 18 -7.47 -5.77 16.06
C ALA A 18 -8.78 -6.01 15.29
N ASN A 19 -8.82 -7.03 14.42
CA ASN A 19 -9.93 -7.27 13.49
C ASN A 19 -10.35 -6.00 12.73
N TYR A 20 -9.36 -5.19 12.33
CA TYR A 20 -9.44 -3.82 11.80
C TYR A 20 -10.75 -3.56 11.02
N ALA A 21 -11.80 -3.18 11.77
CA ALA A 21 -13.20 -3.30 11.34
C ALA A 21 -13.64 -2.14 10.44
N ASP A 22 -12.97 -1.01 10.58
CA ASP A 22 -13.31 0.23 9.88
C ASP A 22 -12.82 0.27 8.43
N ILE A 23 -11.99 -0.69 8.01
CA ILE A 23 -11.64 -0.85 6.60
C ILE A 23 -12.72 -1.67 5.89
N ASP A 24 -13.38 -1.02 4.94
CA ASP A 24 -14.21 -1.69 3.97
C ASP A 24 -13.34 -2.60 3.07
N ARG A 25 -13.63 -3.91 3.07
CA ARG A 25 -12.94 -4.93 2.24
C ARG A 25 -13.83 -5.44 1.11
N SER A 26 -14.94 -4.77 0.84
CA SER A 26 -15.85 -5.09 -0.27
C SER A 26 -15.11 -5.09 -1.61
N ALA A 27 -15.66 -5.83 -2.58
CA ALA A 27 -15.14 -5.84 -3.95
C ALA A 27 -15.08 -4.42 -4.53
N ASP A 28 -16.08 -3.58 -4.25
CA ASP A 28 -16.14 -2.20 -4.72
C ASP A 28 -15.04 -1.33 -4.11
N ALA A 29 -14.82 -1.42 -2.80
CA ALA A 29 -13.74 -0.67 -2.14
C ALA A 29 -12.36 -1.10 -2.63
N ARG A 30 -12.15 -2.39 -2.91
CA ARG A 30 -10.91 -2.90 -3.52
C ARG A 30 -10.73 -2.40 -4.95
N ALA A 31 -11.80 -2.44 -5.76
CA ALA A 31 -11.78 -1.95 -7.13
C ALA A 31 -11.49 -0.44 -7.18
N GLU A 32 -12.06 0.35 -6.27
CA GLU A 32 -11.80 1.78 -6.19
C GLU A 32 -10.34 2.08 -5.82
N ARG A 33 -9.79 1.39 -4.82
CA ARG A 33 -8.36 1.54 -4.48
C ARG A 33 -7.44 1.09 -5.62
N ALA A 34 -7.79 0.03 -6.34
CA ALA A 34 -7.04 -0.40 -7.52
C ALA A 34 -7.08 0.66 -8.64
N ARG A 35 -8.26 1.25 -8.92
CA ARG A 35 -8.41 2.36 -9.87
C ARG A 35 -7.55 3.56 -9.47
N HIS A 36 -7.55 3.92 -8.19
CA HIS A 36 -6.75 5.02 -7.67
C HIS A 36 -5.24 4.79 -7.87
N HIS A 37 -4.72 3.61 -7.53
CA HIS A 37 -3.31 3.26 -7.77
C HIS A 37 -2.94 3.27 -9.25
N ALA A 38 -3.82 2.76 -10.13
CA ALA A 38 -3.61 2.82 -11.58
C ALA A 38 -3.58 4.27 -12.10
N TYR A 39 -4.45 5.13 -11.57
CA TYR A 39 -4.44 6.56 -11.88
C TYR A 39 -3.12 7.23 -11.44
N LEU A 40 -2.65 6.97 -10.22
CA LEU A 40 -1.37 7.51 -9.73
C LEU A 40 -0.19 7.05 -10.58
N ALA A 41 -0.13 5.77 -10.93
CA ALA A 41 0.89 5.21 -11.82
C ALA A 41 0.89 5.90 -13.20
N ARG A 42 -0.30 6.12 -13.77
CA ARG A 42 -0.44 6.87 -15.04
C ARG A 42 0.03 8.32 -14.89
N LYS A 43 -0.32 9.00 -13.80
CA LYS A 43 0.11 10.37 -13.52
C LYS A 43 1.63 10.45 -13.42
N ASN A 44 2.25 9.57 -12.64
CA ASN A 44 3.69 9.52 -12.46
C ASN A 44 4.44 9.29 -13.78
N ARG A 45 3.91 8.44 -14.66
CA ARG A 45 4.49 8.22 -15.99
C ARG A 45 4.51 9.47 -16.87
N ILE A 46 3.48 10.33 -16.77
CA ILE A 46 3.44 11.62 -17.50
C ILE A 46 4.60 12.52 -17.03
N GLU A 47 4.97 12.43 -15.76
CA GLU A 47 6.11 13.14 -15.15
C GLU A 47 7.46 12.43 -15.36
N GLY A 48 7.50 11.36 -16.18
CA GLY A 48 8.72 10.58 -16.43
C GLY A 48 9.17 9.68 -15.27
N LEU A 49 8.34 9.50 -14.24
CA LEU A 49 8.63 8.62 -13.12
C LEU A 49 8.23 7.17 -13.47
N PRO A 50 9.15 6.19 -13.35
CA PRO A 50 8.84 4.80 -13.64
C PRO A 50 7.87 4.22 -12.60
N ASN A 51 7.14 3.19 -13.00
CA ASN A 51 6.42 2.37 -12.04
C ASN A 51 7.42 1.62 -11.16
N PRO A 52 7.11 1.41 -9.87
CA PRO A 52 7.94 0.57 -9.02
C PRO A 52 8.05 -0.86 -9.60
N PRO A 53 9.20 -1.54 -9.43
CA PRO A 53 9.34 -2.95 -9.82
C PRO A 53 8.26 -3.82 -9.16
N ALA A 54 7.76 -4.84 -9.87
CA ALA A 54 6.63 -5.65 -9.42
C ALA A 54 6.89 -6.41 -8.11
N ASP A 55 8.16 -6.72 -7.83
CA ASP A 55 8.65 -7.41 -6.63
C ASP A 55 9.13 -6.44 -5.54
N SER A 56 9.08 -5.13 -5.77
CA SER A 56 9.49 -4.12 -4.80
C SER A 56 8.57 -4.06 -3.58
N LEU A 57 9.11 -3.56 -2.47
CA LEU A 57 8.31 -3.25 -1.28
C LEU A 57 7.20 -2.24 -1.59
N GLU A 58 7.44 -1.28 -2.48
CA GLU A 58 6.43 -0.29 -2.90
C GLU A 58 5.23 -0.95 -3.60
N ALA A 59 5.48 -1.90 -4.52
CA ALA A 59 4.42 -2.66 -5.17
C ALA A 59 3.62 -3.52 -4.17
N ARG A 60 4.31 -4.14 -3.20
CA ARG A 60 3.67 -4.91 -2.12
C ARG A 60 2.81 -4.02 -1.21
N LEU A 61 3.29 -2.82 -0.87
CA LEU A 61 2.53 -1.85 -0.08
C LEU A 61 1.25 -1.40 -0.80
N ALA A 62 1.35 -1.13 -2.10
CA ALA A 62 0.18 -0.82 -2.92
C ALA A 62 -0.85 -1.95 -2.87
N GLN A 63 -0.41 -3.21 -3.01
CA GLN A 63 -1.30 -4.37 -2.96
C GLN A 63 -1.97 -4.55 -1.60
N HIS A 64 -1.23 -4.41 -0.50
CA HIS A 64 -1.81 -4.46 0.86
C HIS A 64 -2.85 -3.36 1.08
N HIS A 65 -2.60 -2.15 0.58
CA HIS A 65 -3.58 -1.08 0.61
C HIS A 65 -4.83 -1.43 -0.22
N ILE A 66 -4.65 -1.97 -1.44
CA ILE A 66 -5.78 -2.40 -2.30
C ILE A 66 -6.62 -3.48 -1.62
N ASN A 67 -6.00 -4.43 -0.94
CA ASN A 67 -6.70 -5.54 -0.28
C ASN A 67 -7.44 -5.11 1.00
N GLY A 68 -6.99 -4.02 1.62
CA GLY A 68 -7.49 -3.55 2.91
C GLY A 68 -6.75 -4.18 4.09
N ASP A 69 -5.50 -4.56 3.87
CA ASP A 69 -4.61 -5.07 4.91
C ASP A 69 -3.99 -3.91 5.71
N ILE A 70 -3.87 -2.74 5.07
CA ILE A 70 -3.39 -1.49 5.69
C ILE A 70 -4.25 -0.29 5.23
N SER A 71 -4.33 0.74 6.05
CA SER A 71 -4.97 2.02 5.69
C SER A 71 -4.07 2.91 4.86
N ALA A 72 -4.63 3.95 4.25
CA ALA A 72 -3.87 4.97 3.52
C ALA A 72 -2.84 5.68 4.42
N ALA A 73 -3.17 5.92 5.69
CA ALA A 73 -2.24 6.52 6.66
C ALA A 73 -1.04 5.61 6.94
N GLN A 74 -1.28 4.30 7.11
CA GLN A 74 -0.23 3.30 7.29
C GLN A 74 0.63 3.16 6.02
N LEU A 75 0.03 3.15 4.84
CA LEU A 75 0.74 3.19 3.56
C LEU A 75 1.73 4.37 3.51
N VAL A 76 1.25 5.60 3.75
CA VAL A 76 2.10 6.81 3.74
C VAL A 76 3.23 6.72 4.78
N ALA A 77 2.94 6.25 5.99
CA ALA A 77 3.93 6.11 7.05
C ALA A 77 5.06 5.15 6.65
N ILE A 78 4.74 4.01 6.02
CA ILE A 78 5.73 3.03 5.61
C ILE A 78 6.49 3.50 4.36
N THR A 79 5.81 4.09 3.36
CA THR A 79 6.45 4.61 2.14
C THR A 79 7.52 5.66 2.46
N ARG A 80 7.34 6.48 3.50
CA ARG A 80 8.34 7.48 3.95
C ARG A 80 9.66 6.86 4.44
N LEU A 81 9.67 5.57 4.75
CA LEU A 81 10.85 4.82 5.18
C LEU A 81 11.57 4.13 4.03
N LEU A 82 11.03 4.19 2.80
CA LEU A 82 11.71 3.66 1.62
C LEU A 82 12.93 4.55 1.28
N PRO A 83 14.05 3.95 0.86
CA PRO A 83 15.16 4.72 0.31
C PRO A 83 14.69 5.49 -0.93
N ARG A 84 15.13 6.75 -1.05
CA ARG A 84 14.83 7.63 -2.19
C ARG A 84 15.77 7.37 -3.37
#